data_AF-A0A3B8J0Q6-F1
#
_entry.id   AF-A0A3B8J0Q6-F1
#
_cell.length_a   1.000
_cell.length_b   1.000
_cell.length_c   1.000
_cell.angle_alpha   90.00
_cell.angle_beta   90.00
_cell.angle_gamma   90.00
#
_symmetry.space_group_name_H-M   'P 1'
#
loop_
_entity.id
_entity.type
_entity.pdbx_description
1 polymer ?
#
loop_
_entity_poly.entity_id
_entity_poly.type
_entity_poly.pdbx_seq_one_letter_code
_entity_poly.pdbx_strand_id
1 'polypeptide(L)'
;VMARETRAYPSVTGLSPEVYSASVCAIWGVAPMADLENEPVSSTVPVLFINGQYDEATPSLWAQTMQVRFPNSFHLVFPGWKHTPTTYWSNPCGMAVANAFFNDPTQRPALYCFQELEVSFTQP
;
A
#
# COMPACT_ATOMS: atom_id res chain seq x y z
N VAL A 1 4.61 -12.72 4.34
CA VAL A 1 4.55 -11.23 4.29
C VAL A 1 5.07 -10.63 5.58
N MET A 2 4.44 -10.88 6.74
CA MET A 2 4.76 -10.23 8.02
C MET A 2 6.24 -10.29 8.41
N ALA A 3 6.87 -11.47 8.40
CA ALA A 3 8.29 -11.58 8.75
C ALA A 3 9.24 -10.78 7.82
N ARG A 4 8.83 -10.51 6.57
CA ARG A 4 9.60 -9.69 5.63
C ARG A 4 9.34 -8.20 5.87
N GLU A 5 8.09 -7.84 6.13
CA GLU A 5 7.70 -6.48 6.48
C GLU A 5 8.32 -6.01 7.78
N THR A 6 8.22 -6.80 8.85
CA THR A 6 8.84 -6.48 10.14
C THR A 6 10.36 -6.38 10.06
N ARG A 7 11.00 -7.07 9.11
CA ARG A 7 12.44 -6.91 8.86
C ARG A 7 12.78 -5.58 8.19
N ALA A 8 11.93 -5.12 7.28
CA ALA A 8 12.08 -3.81 6.64
C ALA A 8 11.68 -2.66 7.57
N TYR A 9 10.67 -2.88 8.41
CA TYR A 9 10.06 -1.90 9.29
C TYR A 9 9.86 -2.48 10.70
N PRO A 10 10.89 -2.49 11.56
CA PRO A 10 10.81 -3.08 12.90
C PRO A 10 9.69 -2.51 13.78
N SER A 11 9.27 -1.27 13.54
CA SER A 11 8.20 -0.60 14.28
C SER A 11 6.81 -1.26 14.12
N VAL A 12 6.61 -2.14 13.13
CA VAL A 12 5.36 -2.91 12.99
C VAL A 12 5.45 -4.32 13.60
N THR A 13 6.48 -4.62 14.39
CA THR A 13 6.60 -5.91 15.08
C THR A 13 5.40 -6.17 15.99
N GLY A 14 4.79 -7.35 15.86
CA GLY A 14 3.64 -7.77 16.67
C GLY A 14 2.30 -7.24 16.17
N LEU A 15 2.28 -6.42 15.12
CA LEU A 15 1.05 -6.03 14.43
C LEU A 15 0.73 -7.04 13.33
N SER A 16 -0.57 -7.21 13.02
CA SER A 16 -1.06 -8.14 12.00
C SER A 16 -2.18 -7.48 11.19
N PRO A 17 -2.22 -7.69 9.85
CA PRO A 17 -3.35 -7.29 9.02
C PRO A 17 -4.59 -8.18 9.21
N GLU A 18 -4.48 -9.28 9.96
CA GLU A 18 -5.60 -10.17 10.25
C GLU A 18 -6.66 -9.46 11.10
N VAL A 19 -7.85 -9.26 10.51
CA VAL A 19 -8.99 -8.62 11.19
C VAL A 19 -9.72 -9.61 12.10
N TYR A 20 -9.82 -10.87 11.67
CA TYR A 20 -10.49 -11.95 12.40
C TYR A 20 -9.59 -13.18 12.44
N SER A 21 -9.68 -13.94 13.54
CA SER A 21 -9.01 -15.23 13.63
C SER A 21 -9.67 -16.25 12.70
N ALA A 22 -8.91 -17.26 12.28
CA ALA A 22 -9.44 -18.37 11.49
C ALA A 22 -10.64 -19.08 12.16
N SER A 23 -10.71 -19.07 13.50
CA SER A 23 -11.84 -19.64 14.25
C SER A 23 -13.15 -18.88 14.04
N VAL A 24 -13.11 -17.55 13.89
CA VAL A 24 -14.29 -16.75 13.57
C VAL A 24 -14.80 -17.09 12.16
N CYS A 25 -13.89 -17.21 11.19
CA CYS A 25 -14.25 -17.61 9.83
C CYS A 25 -14.89 -19.01 9.79
N ALA A 26 -14.37 -19.97 10.58
CA ALA A 26 -14.87 -21.34 10.63
C ALA A 26 -16.32 -21.45 11.14
N ILE A 27 -16.76 -20.52 12.00
CA ILE A 27 -18.12 -20.52 12.57
C ILE A 27 -19.08 -19.57 11.85
N TRP A 28 -18.61 -18.74 10.91
CA TRP A 28 -19.39 -17.68 10.27
C TRP A 28 -20.59 -18.20 9.46
N GLY A 29 -20.56 -19.47 9.04
CA GLY A 29 -21.72 -20.18 8.48
C GLY A 29 -22.18 -19.71 7.10
N VAL A 30 -21.28 -19.14 6.30
CA VAL A 30 -21.54 -18.71 4.92
C VAL A 30 -20.85 -19.62 3.91
N ALA A 31 -21.40 -19.71 2.71
CA ALA A 31 -20.74 -20.38 1.60
C ALA A 31 -19.42 -19.65 1.25
N PRO A 32 -18.34 -20.38 0.93
CA PRO A 32 -17.14 -19.76 0.37
C PRO A 32 -17.46 -18.96 -0.89
N MET A 33 -16.73 -17.87 -1.11
CA MET A 33 -16.73 -17.17 -2.38
C MET A 33 -16.18 -18.05 -3.50
N ALA A 34 -16.48 -17.69 -4.75
CA ALA A 34 -15.91 -18.37 -5.91
C ALA A 34 -14.37 -18.28 -5.89
N ASP A 35 -13.69 -19.33 -6.36
CA ASP A 35 -12.22 -19.38 -6.41
C ASP A 35 -11.62 -18.20 -7.19
N LEU A 36 -12.36 -17.66 -8.16
CA LEU A 36 -12.01 -16.47 -8.93
C LEU A 36 -11.63 -15.26 -8.05
N GLU A 37 -12.21 -15.12 -6.86
CA GLU A 37 -11.91 -14.01 -5.93
C GLU A 37 -10.48 -14.08 -5.37
N ASN A 38 -9.83 -15.26 -5.43
CA ASN A 38 -8.44 -15.45 -4.99
C ASN A 38 -7.44 -15.39 -6.16
N GLU A 39 -7.92 -15.26 -7.40
CA GLU A 39 -7.06 -15.22 -8.57
C GLU A 39 -6.41 -13.82 -8.70
N PRO A 40 -5.10 -13.75 -9.00
CA PRO A 40 -4.41 -12.48 -9.10
C PRO A 40 -4.80 -11.71 -10.36
N VAL A 41 -5.21 -10.46 -10.18
CA VAL A 41 -5.51 -9.54 -11.28
C VAL A 41 -4.23 -9.10 -11.99
N SER A 42 -4.29 -8.94 -13.31
CA SER A 42 -3.22 -8.38 -14.14
C SER A 42 -3.81 -7.34 -15.10
N SER A 43 -3.09 -6.24 -15.34
CA SER A 43 -3.58 -5.17 -16.22
C SER A 43 -2.43 -4.34 -16.78
N THR A 44 -2.60 -3.85 -18.01
CA THR A 44 -1.69 -2.88 -18.64
C THR A 44 -2.18 -1.44 -18.49
N VAL A 45 -3.36 -1.22 -17.90
CA VAL A 45 -3.81 0.13 -17.55
C VAL A 45 -2.83 0.72 -16.51
N PRO A 46 -2.45 1.99 -16.62
CA PRO A 46 -1.63 2.61 -15.58
C PRO A 46 -2.30 2.50 -14.21
N VAL A 47 -1.51 2.15 -13.19
CA VAL A 47 -1.98 2.00 -11.80
C VAL A 47 -1.01 2.70 -10.86
N LEU A 48 -1.55 3.44 -9.90
CA LEU A 48 -0.76 3.99 -8.80
C LEU A 48 -1.07 3.22 -7.51
N PHE A 49 -0.05 2.56 -6.96
CA PHE A 49 -0.08 2.04 -5.60
C PHE A 49 0.45 3.10 -4.63
N ILE A 50 -0.31 3.40 -3.59
CA ILE A 50 0.06 4.33 -2.51
C ILE A 50 0.04 3.56 -1.20
N ASN A 51 1.18 3.49 -0.52
CA ASN A 51 1.31 2.81 0.76
C ASN A 51 2.01 3.73 1.77
N GLY A 52 1.69 3.57 3.06
CA GLY A 52 2.53 4.10 4.13
C GLY A 52 3.70 3.15 4.41
N GLN A 53 4.85 3.69 4.80
CA GLN A 53 6.02 2.90 5.19
C GLN A 53 5.73 1.96 6.37
N TYR A 54 4.86 2.38 7.28
CA TYR A 54 4.50 1.63 8.49
C TYR A 54 3.03 1.19 8.46
N ASP A 55 2.48 0.92 7.27
CA ASP A 55 1.13 0.38 7.13
C ASP A 55 1.09 -1.10 7.53
N GLU A 56 0.55 -1.38 8.71
CA GLU A 56 0.37 -2.72 9.25
C GLU A 56 -0.87 -3.44 8.71
N ALA A 57 -1.86 -2.67 8.23
CA ALA A 57 -3.17 -3.17 7.80
C ALA A 57 -3.14 -3.61 6.33
N THR A 58 -2.48 -2.84 5.48
CA THR A 58 -2.23 -3.16 4.06
C THR A 58 -0.75 -2.96 3.71
N PRO A 59 0.13 -3.89 4.09
CA PRO A 59 1.57 -3.71 3.98
C PRO A 59 2.08 -3.45 2.55
N SER A 60 3.07 -2.58 2.42
CA SER A 60 3.66 -2.13 1.14
C SER A 60 4.17 -3.28 0.25
N LEU A 61 4.56 -4.39 0.86
CA LEU A 61 4.98 -5.62 0.21
C LEU A 61 3.89 -6.19 -0.68
N TRP A 62 2.61 -6.06 -0.30
CA TRP A 62 1.51 -6.51 -1.16
C TRP A 62 1.54 -5.76 -2.49
N ALA A 63 1.62 -4.42 -2.46
CA ALA A 63 1.77 -3.61 -3.67
C ALA A 63 3.04 -3.98 -4.45
N GLN A 64 4.20 -4.11 -3.79
CA GLN A 64 5.45 -4.55 -4.44
C GLN A 64 5.28 -5.89 -5.17
N THR A 65 4.60 -6.87 -4.56
CA THR A 65 4.35 -8.16 -5.20
C THR A 65 3.34 -8.07 -6.35
N MET A 66 2.37 -7.17 -6.27
CA MET A 66 1.41 -6.95 -7.36
C MET A 66 2.04 -6.28 -8.57
N GLN A 67 2.99 -5.35 -8.41
CA GLN A 67 3.60 -4.60 -9.53
C GLN A 67 4.11 -5.48 -10.67
N VAL A 68 4.53 -6.73 -10.41
CA VAL A 68 4.96 -7.68 -11.46
C VAL A 68 3.87 -7.99 -12.49
N ARG A 69 2.59 -7.76 -12.14
CA ARG A 69 1.40 -7.95 -12.99
C ARG A 69 0.81 -6.64 -13.53
N PHE A 70 1.41 -5.51 -13.17
CA PHE A 70 1.01 -4.17 -13.60
C PHE A 70 2.25 -3.43 -14.14
N PRO A 71 2.69 -3.72 -15.39
CA PRO A 71 3.95 -3.21 -15.93
C PRO A 71 3.99 -1.68 -16.06
N ASN A 72 2.83 -1.03 -16.14
CA ASN A 72 2.69 0.43 -16.21
C ASN A 72 2.35 1.04 -14.84
N SER A 73 2.68 0.36 -13.74
CA SER A 73 2.39 0.83 -12.39
C SER A 73 3.49 1.69 -11.79
N PHE A 74 3.09 2.62 -10.94
CA PHE A 74 3.95 3.30 -9.99
C PHE A 74 3.61 2.84 -8.58
N HIS A 75 4.60 2.78 -7.71
CA HIS A 75 4.41 2.48 -6.29
C HIS A 75 5.15 3.52 -5.47
N LEU A 76 4.39 4.27 -4.68
CA LEU A 76 4.89 5.32 -3.80
C LEU A 76 4.65 4.92 -2.35
N VAL A 77 5.74 4.77 -1.62
CA VAL A 77 5.74 4.46 -0.19
C VAL A 77 6.03 5.75 0.57
N PHE A 78 5.05 6.24 1.33
CA PHE A 78 5.15 7.47 2.11
C PHE A 78 5.97 7.23 3.39
N PRO A 79 7.17 7.83 3.51
CA PRO A 79 8.04 7.63 4.67
C PRO A 79 7.37 8.12 5.96
N GLY A 80 7.48 7.34 7.03
CA GLY A 80 6.88 7.67 8.33
C GLY A 80 5.37 7.49 8.43
N TRP A 81 4.67 7.26 7.32
CA TRP A 81 3.21 7.21 7.30
C TRP A 81 2.69 5.78 7.51
N LYS A 82 1.44 5.69 7.98
CA LYS A 82 0.72 4.42 8.23
C LYS A 82 -0.34 4.17 7.15
N HIS A 83 -1.34 3.37 7.48
CA HIS A 83 -2.51 3.10 6.66
C HIS A 83 -3.19 4.39 6.16
N THR A 84 -3.75 4.31 4.96
CA THR A 84 -4.49 5.37 4.25
C THR A 84 -3.76 6.72 4.09
N PRO A 85 -2.63 6.81 3.35
CA PRO A 85 -1.98 8.10 3.09
C PRO A 85 -2.90 9.16 2.45
N THR A 86 -3.86 8.75 1.64
CA THR A 86 -4.82 9.64 0.97
C THR A 86 -5.88 10.24 1.91
N THR A 87 -5.99 9.82 3.16
CA THR A 87 -6.97 10.39 4.11
C THR A 87 -6.29 11.18 5.22
N TYR A 88 -4.98 11.43 5.12
CA TYR A 88 -4.25 12.21 6.10
C TYR A 88 -4.49 13.72 5.91
N TRP A 89 -5.63 14.22 6.39
CA TRP A 89 -6.08 15.60 6.13
C TRP A 89 -5.16 16.71 6.65
N SER A 90 -4.35 16.45 7.68
CA SER A 90 -3.37 17.42 8.18
C SER A 90 -2.18 17.62 7.24
N ASN A 91 -1.93 16.68 6.33
CA ASN A 91 -0.95 16.81 5.26
C ASN A 91 -1.51 16.16 3.96
N PRO A 92 -2.07 16.96 3.04
CA PRO A 92 -2.79 16.44 1.88
C PRO A 92 -1.88 15.85 0.78
N CYS A 93 -0.58 15.64 1.03
CA CYS A 93 0.36 15.17 0.02
C CYS A 93 -0.07 13.84 -0.64
N GLY A 94 -0.61 12.89 0.13
CA GLY A 94 -1.14 11.64 -0.41
C GLY A 94 -2.24 11.85 -1.45
N MET A 95 -3.19 12.74 -1.18
CA MET A 95 -4.24 13.12 -2.13
C MET A 95 -3.71 13.89 -3.33
N ALA A 96 -2.76 14.80 -3.10
CA ALA A 96 -2.15 15.57 -4.17
C ALA A 96 -1.42 14.64 -5.16
N VAL A 97 -0.71 13.62 -4.66
CA VAL A 97 -0.04 12.59 -5.46
C VAL A 97 -1.05 11.79 -6.28
N ALA A 98 -2.16 11.35 -5.68
CA ALA A 98 -3.22 10.65 -6.41
C ALA A 98 -3.82 11.54 -7.52
N ASN A 99 -4.08 12.82 -7.24
CA ASN A 99 -4.59 13.77 -8.22
C ASN A 99 -3.60 14.02 -9.37
N ALA A 100 -2.30 14.14 -9.07
CA ALA A 100 -1.26 14.28 -10.09
C ALA A 100 -1.23 13.08 -11.04
N PHE A 101 -1.38 11.86 -10.52
CA PHE A 101 -1.48 10.65 -11.34
C PHE A 101 -2.74 10.63 -12.22
N PHE A 102 -3.89 11.06 -11.70
CA PHE A 102 -5.09 11.13 -12.54
C PHE A 102 -4.98 12.14 -13.69
N ASN A 103 -4.22 13.22 -13.50
CA ASN A 103 -3.99 14.22 -14.55
C ASN A 103 -3.01 13.74 -15.63
N ASP A 104 -1.97 12.99 -15.25
CA ASP A 104 -1.07 12.31 -16.18
C ASP A 104 -0.65 10.94 -15.63
N PRO A 105 -1.37 9.87 -16.00
CA PRO A 105 -1.10 8.53 -15.48
C PRO A 105 0.11 7.88 -16.15
N THR A 106 0.73 8.53 -17.14
CA THR A 106 1.93 8.02 -17.82
C THR A 106 3.22 8.45 -17.13
N GLN A 107 3.12 9.41 -16.20
CA GLN A 107 4.25 9.93 -15.45
C GLN A 107 4.15 9.55 -13.97
N ARG A 108 5.30 9.22 -13.37
CA ARG A 108 5.39 9.03 -11.92
C ARG A 108 5.11 10.37 -11.24
N PRO A 109 4.13 10.47 -10.33
CA PRO A 109 3.90 11.71 -9.59
C PRO A 109 5.16 12.14 -8.83
N ALA A 110 5.63 13.36 -9.10
CA ALA A 110 6.85 13.92 -8.52
C ALA A 110 6.53 15.27 -7.85
N LEU A 111 5.79 15.22 -6.75
CA LEU A 111 5.43 16.41 -5.98
C LEU A 111 6.50 16.73 -4.93
N TYR A 112 6.75 18.02 -4.73
CA TYR A 112 7.71 18.52 -3.74
C TYR A 112 7.41 18.01 -2.32
N CYS A 113 6.13 17.98 -1.91
CA CYS A 113 5.72 17.46 -0.60
C CYS A 113 6.12 16.00 -0.37
N PHE A 114 6.16 15.18 -1.43
CA PHE A 114 6.56 13.78 -1.32
C PHE A 114 8.09 13.66 -1.23
N GLN A 115 8.80 14.46 -2.02
CA GLN A 115 10.26 14.53 -1.99
C GLN A 115 10.80 14.99 -0.63
N GLU A 116 10.15 15.99 0.00
CA GLU A 116 10.54 16.44 1.35
C GLU A 116 10.42 15.34 2.41
N LEU A 117 9.39 14.49 2.30
CA LEU A 117 9.24 13.33 3.17
C LEU A 117 10.36 12.31 2.93
N GLU A 118 10.72 12.04 1.67
CA GLU A 118 11.85 11.13 1.37
C GLU A 118 13.17 11.65 1.94
N VAL A 119 13.46 12.95 1.84
CA VAL A 119 14.69 13.54 2.40
C VAL A 119 14.71 13.45 3.92
N SER A 120 13.61 13.78 4.59
CA SER A 120 13.53 13.83 6.06
C SER A 120 13.75 12.48 6.73
N PHE A 121 13.41 11.39 6.05
CA PHE A 121 13.53 10.02 6.57
C PHE A 121 14.76 9.27 6.03
N THR A 122 15.56 9.90 5.16
CA THR A 122 16.83 9.35 4.65
C THR A 122 18.06 9.99 5.29
N GLN A 123 17.91 11.13 5.97
CA GLN A 123 18.99 11.71 6.79
C GLN A 123 19.14 10.92 8.12
N PRO A 124 20.39 10.54 8.51
CA PRO A 124 20.67 9.82 9.74
C PRO A 124 20.43 10.65 11.01
#